data_AF-A0A9N9A4H9-F1
#
_entry.id   AF-A0A9N9A4H9-F1
#
_cell.length_a   1.000
_cell.length_b   1.000
_cell.length_c   1.000
_cell.angle_alpha   90.00
_cell.angle_beta   90.00
_cell.angle_gamma   90.00
#
_symmetry.space_group_name_H-M   'P 1'
#
loop_
_entity.id
_entity.type
_entity.pdbx_description
1 polymer ?
#
loop_
_entity_poly.entity_id
_entity_poly.type
_entity_poly.pdbx_seq_one_letter_code
_entity_poly.pdbx_strand_id
1 'polypeptide(L)'
;MHHPDELYKLKLKDIKFEDKLCWLHISSFKTDQSANRNFISIEYTDSCYCSIKLLRSYLLIRLKTTKDEPLFLLRQEKQLTVKTVGTIVKRIARNTGAQGRFTTYSIRIGGATAAMKAGLSLTQIRTIGGWDSKAVMLYLRSVGTTELKISRRMGFAN
;
A
#
# COMPACT_ATOMS: atom_id res chain seq x y z
N MET A 1 -2.42 0.15 -1.69
CA MET A 1 -2.66 -0.62 -0.44
C MET A 1 -2.80 -2.11 -0.78
N HIS A 2 -1.70 -2.75 -1.17
CA HIS A 2 -1.72 -4.09 -1.78
C HIS A 2 -1.60 -5.22 -0.76
N HIS A 3 -1.93 -6.45 -1.17
CA HIS A 3 -1.89 -7.59 -0.27
C HIS A 3 -0.44 -7.85 0.18
N PRO A 4 -0.18 -8.16 1.47
CA PRO A 4 1.16 -8.45 1.96
C PRO A 4 1.91 -9.52 1.15
N ASP A 5 1.17 -10.50 0.65
CA ASP A 5 1.71 -11.63 -0.13
C ASP A 5 2.15 -11.24 -1.55
N GLU A 6 1.82 -10.04 -2.03
CA GLU A 6 2.22 -9.57 -3.35
C GLU A 6 3.62 -8.93 -3.30
N LEU A 7 3.96 -8.29 -2.18
CA LEU A 7 5.19 -7.51 -2.04
C LEU A 7 6.46 -8.34 -2.17
N TYR A 8 6.47 -9.59 -1.67
CA TYR A 8 7.67 -10.42 -1.72
C TYR A 8 7.93 -11.03 -3.10
N LYS A 9 6.91 -11.09 -3.96
CA LYS A 9 6.99 -11.70 -5.30
C LYS A 9 7.49 -10.71 -6.36
N LEU A 10 7.50 -9.42 -6.04
CA LEU A 10 7.97 -8.38 -6.93
C LEU A 10 9.43 -8.61 -7.30
N LYS A 11 9.73 -8.44 -8.57
CA LYS A 11 11.08 -8.47 -9.13
C LYS A 11 11.49 -7.10 -9.62
N LEU A 12 12.78 -6.92 -9.91
CA LEU A 12 13.26 -5.67 -10.49
C LEU A 12 12.62 -5.34 -11.85
N LYS A 13 12.34 -6.34 -12.68
CA LYS A 13 11.67 -6.11 -13.96
C LYS A 13 10.23 -5.58 -13.83
N ASP A 14 9.64 -5.71 -12.65
CA ASP A 14 8.27 -5.28 -12.39
C ASP A 14 8.19 -3.77 -12.06
N ILE A 15 9.32 -3.07 -11.95
CA ILE A 15 9.35 -1.62 -11.71
C ILE A 15 9.82 -0.86 -12.95
N LYS A 16 9.14 0.23 -13.29
CA LYS A 16 9.55 1.18 -14.32
C LYS A 16 9.41 2.60 -13.79
N PHE A 17 10.48 3.38 -13.87
CA PHE A 17 10.45 4.80 -13.52
C PHE A 17 10.23 5.64 -14.77
N GLU A 18 9.32 6.60 -14.68
CA GLU A 18 9.05 7.60 -15.72
C GLU A 18 8.87 8.95 -15.03
N ASP A 19 9.76 9.92 -15.27
CA ASP A 19 9.73 11.27 -14.69
C ASP A 19 9.24 11.35 -13.22
N LYS A 20 7.94 11.65 -13.03
CA LYS A 20 7.27 11.83 -11.73
C LYS A 20 6.45 10.62 -11.26
N LEU A 21 6.59 9.49 -11.93
CA LEU A 21 5.85 8.25 -11.72
C LEU A 21 6.78 7.05 -11.57
N CYS A 22 6.31 6.09 -10.79
CA CYS A 22 6.85 4.74 -10.75
C CYS A 22 5.70 3.77 -11.05
N TRP A 23 5.83 3.03 -12.14
CA TRP A 23 4.93 1.96 -12.50
C TRP A 23 5.39 0.67 -11.83
N LEU A 24 4.46 0.01 -11.14
CA LEU A 24 4.67 -1.29 -10.52
C LEU A 24 3.72 -2.31 -11.18
N HIS A 25 4.28 -3.34 -11.77
CA HIS A 25 3.53 -4.44 -12.35
C HIS A 25 3.34 -5.56 -11.32
N ILE A 26 2.09 -5.84 -10.93
CA ILE A 26 1.80 -6.96 -10.02
C ILE A 26 1.31 -8.15 -10.83
N SER A 27 2.14 -9.19 -10.91
CA SER A 27 1.90 -10.37 -11.74
C SER A 27 0.92 -11.40 -11.16
N SER A 28 0.60 -11.33 -9.86
CA SER A 28 -0.34 -12.28 -9.24
C SER A 28 -1.31 -11.56 -8.30
N PHE A 29 -2.56 -11.40 -8.73
CA PHE A 29 -3.68 -11.06 -7.86
C PHE A 29 -4.37 -12.35 -7.41
N LYS A 30 -4.68 -12.48 -6.10
CA LYS A 30 -5.50 -13.60 -5.59
C LYS A 30 -6.96 -13.54 -6.06
N THR A 31 -7.39 -12.44 -6.66
CA THR A 31 -8.74 -12.21 -7.18
C THR A 31 -8.65 -11.63 -8.59
N ASP A 32 -8.10 -12.39 -9.54
CA ASP A 32 -8.11 -12.02 -10.96
C ASP A 32 -8.84 -13.10 -11.77
N GLN A 33 -10.12 -12.85 -12.04
CA GLN A 33 -10.86 -13.48 -13.15
C GLN A 33 -10.72 -12.68 -14.46
N SER A 34 -9.94 -11.59 -14.48
CA SER A 34 -9.64 -10.85 -15.70
C SER A 34 -8.19 -10.39 -15.69
N ALA A 35 -7.32 -11.17 -16.35
CA ALA A 35 -5.90 -10.91 -16.54
C ALA A 35 -5.62 -9.64 -17.38
N ASN A 36 -6.04 -8.46 -16.91
CA ASN A 36 -5.74 -7.19 -17.53
C ASN A 36 -4.64 -6.50 -16.72
N ARG A 37 -3.39 -6.83 -17.05
CA ARG A 37 -2.11 -6.16 -16.68
C ARG A 37 -2.27 -4.98 -15.69
N ASN A 38 -2.36 -5.29 -14.40
CA ASN A 38 -2.60 -4.29 -13.36
C ASN A 38 -1.28 -3.56 -13.01
N PHE A 39 -0.94 -2.56 -13.82
CA PHE A 39 0.08 -1.59 -13.47
C PHE A 39 -0.47 -0.62 -12.42
N ILE A 40 0.29 -0.43 -11.35
CA ILE A 40 0.00 0.57 -10.32
C ILE A 40 0.97 1.72 -10.54
N SER A 41 0.42 2.91 -10.78
CA SER A 41 1.18 4.15 -10.76
C SER A 41 1.33 4.63 -9.32
N ILE A 42 2.58 4.88 -8.93
CA ILE A 42 2.92 5.59 -7.70
C ILE A 42 3.46 6.95 -8.12
N GLU A 43 2.93 8.02 -7.53
CA GLU A 43 3.36 9.39 -7.82
C GLU A 43 4.50 9.82 -6.91
N TYR A 44 5.37 10.65 -7.48
CA TYR A 44 6.39 11.33 -6.71
C TYR A 44 5.77 12.37 -5.78
N THR A 45 6.30 12.48 -4.58
CA THR A 45 5.85 13.48 -3.60
C THR A 45 7.06 14.19 -3.01
N ASP A 46 6.88 15.43 -2.58
CA ASP A 46 7.97 16.20 -1.96
C ASP A 46 8.27 15.77 -0.52
N SER A 47 7.44 14.90 0.05
CA SER A 47 7.62 14.32 1.38
C SER A 47 8.96 13.57 1.52
N CYS A 48 9.58 13.66 2.70
CA CYS A 48 10.70 12.81 3.09
C CYS A 48 10.31 11.31 3.17
N TYR A 49 9.01 11.00 3.19
CA TYR A 49 8.46 9.64 3.14
C TYR A 49 8.02 9.23 1.74
N CYS A 50 8.43 9.95 0.70
CA CYS A 50 8.13 9.58 -0.68
C CYS A 50 8.66 8.17 -0.99
N SER A 51 7.75 7.24 -1.28
CA SER A 51 8.08 5.85 -1.57
C SER A 51 9.02 5.70 -2.76
N ILE A 52 8.90 6.55 -3.79
CA ILE A 52 9.78 6.53 -4.96
C ILE A 52 11.20 6.96 -4.60
N LYS A 53 11.36 8.03 -3.80
CA LYS A 53 12.69 8.46 -3.31
C LYS A 53 13.35 7.36 -2.49
N LEU A 54 12.61 6.80 -1.53
CA LEU A 54 13.09 5.71 -0.68
C LEU A 54 13.45 4.45 -1.50
N LEU A 55 12.63 4.11 -2.49
CA LEU A 55 12.90 2.98 -3.39
C LEU A 55 14.16 3.22 -4.21
N ARG A 56 14.35 4.41 -4.80
CA ARG A 56 15.57 4.74 -5.55
C ARG A 56 16.81 4.63 -4.67
N SER A 57 16.78 5.21 -3.47
CA SER A 57 17.90 5.09 -2.51
C SER A 57 18.18 3.64 -2.14
N TYR A 58 17.14 2.82 -1.94
CA TYR A 58 17.27 1.39 -1.69
C TYR A 58 17.93 0.65 -2.87
N LEU A 59 17.55 0.98 -4.11
CA LEU A 59 18.13 0.37 -5.31
C LEU A 59 19.62 0.71 -5.50
N LEU A 60 20.11 1.83 -4.97
CA LEU A 60 21.52 2.21 -5.03
C LEU A 60 22.40 1.41 -4.06
N ILE A 61 21.84 0.92 -2.95
CA ILE A 61 22.60 0.24 -1.89
C ILE A 61 22.49 -1.28 -1.92
N ARG A 62 21.67 -1.83 -2.82
CA ARG A 62 21.51 -3.30 -2.95
C ARG A 62 22.59 -3.87 -3.86
N LEU A 63 23.06 -5.06 -3.50
CA LEU A 63 24.21 -5.72 -4.16
C LEU A 63 23.81 -6.43 -5.46
N LYS A 64 22.72 -7.21 -5.44
CA LYS A 64 22.19 -7.87 -6.63
C LYS A 64 21.38 -6.88 -7.46
N THR A 65 21.51 -6.88 -8.78
CA THR A 65 20.85 -5.91 -9.68
C THR A 65 20.22 -6.51 -10.93
N THR A 66 20.22 -7.84 -11.08
CA THR A 66 19.65 -8.50 -12.26
C THR A 66 18.13 -8.44 -12.26
N LYS A 67 17.54 -8.34 -13.46
CA LYS A 67 16.11 -8.05 -13.67
C LYS A 67 15.15 -9.06 -13.03
N ASP A 68 15.55 -10.33 -12.94
CA ASP A 68 14.72 -11.41 -12.40
C ASP A 68 14.82 -11.62 -10.88
N GLU A 69 15.72 -10.88 -10.22
CA GLU A 69 15.89 -10.95 -8.77
C GLU A 69 14.73 -10.30 -8.02
N PRO A 70 14.43 -10.77 -6.79
CA PRO A 70 13.46 -10.13 -5.93
C PRO A 70 13.79 -8.65 -5.73
N LEU A 71 12.75 -7.80 -5.82
CA LEU A 71 12.86 -6.37 -5.63
C LEU A 71 13.42 -6.08 -4.23
N PHE A 72 12.84 -6.70 -3.19
CA PHE A 72 13.25 -6.51 -1.80
C PHE A 72 14.06 -7.69 -1.26
N LEU A 73 15.27 -7.38 -0.84
CA LEU A 73 16.25 -8.26 -0.23
C LEU A 73 16.54 -7.85 1.21
N LEU A 74 16.81 -8.84 2.05
CA LEU A 74 17.39 -8.65 3.38
C LEU A 74 18.90 -8.40 3.29
N ARG A 75 19.51 -7.94 4.38
CA ARG A 75 20.95 -7.64 4.45
C ARG A 75 21.87 -8.82 4.08
N GLN A 76 21.38 -10.05 4.23
CA GLN A 76 22.07 -11.29 3.82
C GLN A 76 21.66 -11.77 2.41
N GLU A 77 21.11 -10.88 1.57
CA GLU A 77 20.64 -11.15 0.21
C GLU A 77 19.54 -12.22 0.09
N LYS A 78 18.91 -12.57 1.21
CA LYS A 78 17.74 -13.44 1.23
C LYS A 78 16.52 -12.65 0.81
N GLN A 79 15.66 -13.28 0.03
CA GLN A 79 14.36 -12.72 -0.33
C GLN A 79 13.57 -12.34 0.92
N LEU A 80 12.94 -11.16 0.88
CA LEU A 80 12.06 -10.71 1.95
C LEU A 80 10.87 -11.68 2.07
N THR A 81 10.49 -12.05 3.31
CA THR A 81 9.32 -12.91 3.55
C THR A 81 8.18 -12.12 4.19
N VAL A 82 6.95 -12.60 4.06
CA VAL A 82 5.77 -12.02 4.74
C VAL A 82 5.97 -11.95 6.26
N LYS A 83 6.60 -12.98 6.84
CA LYS A 83 6.94 -13.03 8.28
C LYS A 83 7.92 -11.92 8.65
N THR A 84 8.92 -11.66 7.80
CA THR A 84 9.88 -10.59 8.01
C THR A 84 9.20 -9.23 7.94
N VAL A 85 8.34 -9.00 6.95
CA VAL A 85 7.54 -7.76 6.86
C VAL A 85 6.71 -7.57 8.12
N GLY A 86 5.98 -8.61 8.56
CA GLY A 86 5.19 -8.55 9.79
C GLY A 86 6.03 -8.22 11.04
N THR A 87 7.26 -8.71 11.09
CA THR A 87 8.22 -8.39 12.18
C THR A 87 8.64 -6.92 12.12
N ILE A 88 8.90 -6.39 10.92
CA ILE A 88 9.20 -4.96 10.71
C ILE A 88 8.02 -4.10 11.18
N VAL A 89 6.78 -4.43 10.79
CA VAL A 89 5.58 -3.69 11.21
C VAL A 89 5.45 -3.67 12.74
N LYS A 90 5.59 -4.82 13.40
CA LYS A 90 5.53 -4.90 14.87
C LYS A 90 6.60 -4.06 15.54
N ARG A 91 7.82 -4.06 15.00
CA ARG A 91 8.92 -3.25 15.52
C ARG A 91 8.62 -1.75 15.41
N ILE A 92 8.12 -1.30 14.26
CA ILE A 92 7.73 0.10 14.03
C ILE A 92 6.62 0.51 15.00
N ALA A 93 5.57 -0.31 15.14
CA ALA A 93 4.46 -0.05 16.06
C ALA A 93 4.94 0.08 17.51
N ARG A 94 5.81 -0.84 17.97
CA ARG A 94 6.38 -0.77 19.32
C ARG A 94 7.22 0.50 19.52
N ASN A 95 8.06 0.85 18.54
CA ASN A 95 8.93 2.02 18.63
C ASN A 95 8.16 3.35 18.61
N THR A 96 6.93 3.36 18.11
CA THR A 96 6.05 4.54 18.08
C THR A 96 5.09 4.59 19.28
N GLY A 97 5.18 3.63 20.20
CA GLY A 97 4.27 3.54 21.36
C GLY A 97 2.84 3.12 20.99
N ALA A 98 2.62 2.63 19.78
CA ALA A 98 1.29 2.26 19.31
C ALA A 98 0.78 1.01 20.05
N GLN A 99 -0.42 1.11 20.62
CA GLN A 99 -1.04 0.02 21.38
C GLN A 99 -1.88 -0.88 20.47
N GLY A 100 -1.89 -2.19 20.75
CA GLY A 100 -2.70 -3.19 20.04
C GLY A 100 -1.91 -4.18 19.18
N ARG A 101 -2.64 -4.99 18.41
CA ARG A 101 -2.06 -6.03 17.54
C ARG A 101 -1.81 -5.50 16.13
N PHE A 102 -0.57 -5.10 15.86
CA PHE A 102 -0.14 -4.66 14.53
C PHE A 102 0.35 -5.83 13.67
N THR A 103 -0.17 -5.90 12.46
CA THR A 103 0.21 -6.87 11.43
C THR A 103 0.41 -6.15 10.09
N THR A 104 0.91 -6.85 9.07
CA THR A 104 1.01 -6.26 7.73
C THR A 104 -0.35 -5.80 7.19
N TYR A 105 -1.44 -6.43 7.62
CA TYR A 105 -2.79 -6.02 7.24
C TYR A 105 -3.19 -4.68 7.88
N SER A 106 -2.63 -4.33 9.05
CA SER A 106 -2.82 -3.02 9.68
C SER A 106 -2.31 -1.88 8.80
N ILE A 107 -1.21 -2.06 8.06
CA ILE A 107 -0.71 -1.06 7.09
C ILE A 107 -1.71 -0.90 5.94
N ARG A 108 -2.25 -2.01 5.42
CA ARG A 108 -3.25 -1.99 4.34
C ARG A 108 -4.52 -1.25 4.78
N ILE A 109 -5.01 -1.51 6.00
CA ILE A 109 -6.15 -0.79 6.60
C ILE A 109 -5.81 0.69 6.79
N GLY A 110 -4.67 1.00 7.40
CA GLY A 110 -4.26 2.39 7.65
C GLY A 110 -4.16 3.21 6.36
N GLY A 111 -3.66 2.61 5.28
CA GLY A 111 -3.69 3.24 3.97
C GLY A 111 -5.12 3.50 3.46
N ALA A 112 -6.04 2.54 3.61
CA ALA A 112 -7.46 2.71 3.28
C ALA A 112 -8.08 3.89 4.02
N THR A 113 -7.82 3.95 5.31
CA THR A 113 -8.25 5.04 6.18
C THR A 113 -7.67 6.38 5.74
N ALA A 114 -6.38 6.44 5.41
CA ALA A 114 -5.74 7.66 4.92
C ALA A 114 -6.34 8.13 3.58
N ALA A 115 -6.59 7.21 2.65
CA ALA A 115 -7.24 7.50 1.37
C ALA A 115 -8.66 8.07 1.56
N MET A 116 -9.44 7.48 2.46
CA MET A 116 -10.77 8.00 2.77
C MET A 116 -10.72 9.39 3.40
N LYS A 117 -9.78 9.63 4.33
CA LYS A 117 -9.56 10.97 4.91
C LYS A 117 -9.10 11.99 3.86
N ALA A 118 -8.42 11.55 2.81
CA ALA A 118 -8.07 12.37 1.65
C ALA A 118 -9.24 12.59 0.66
N GLY A 119 -10.43 12.06 0.96
CA GLY A 119 -11.64 12.27 0.16
C GLY A 119 -11.86 11.26 -0.96
N LEU A 120 -11.08 10.18 -1.03
CA LEU A 120 -11.34 9.13 -2.04
C LEU A 120 -12.64 8.41 -1.72
N SER A 121 -13.43 8.15 -2.76
CA SER A 121 -14.66 7.37 -2.64
C SER A 121 -14.37 5.92 -2.26
N LEU A 122 -15.36 5.26 -1.65
CA LEU A 122 -15.27 3.83 -1.32
C LEU A 122 -14.93 2.99 -2.55
N THR A 123 -15.50 3.31 -3.71
CA THR A 123 -15.22 2.62 -4.98
C THR A 123 -13.75 2.76 -5.37
N GLN A 124 -13.19 3.98 -5.34
CA GLN A 124 -11.76 4.20 -5.63
C GLN A 124 -10.85 3.44 -4.67
N ILE A 125 -11.17 3.46 -3.37
CA ILE A 125 -10.39 2.74 -2.35
C ILE A 125 -10.45 1.22 -2.61
N ARG A 126 -11.63 0.69 -2.97
CA ARG A 126 -11.81 -0.72 -3.33
C ARG A 126 -10.99 -1.12 -4.55
N THR A 127 -11.01 -0.31 -5.59
CA THR A 127 -10.25 -0.54 -6.82
C THR A 127 -8.74 -0.53 -6.53
N ILE A 128 -8.23 0.51 -5.87
CA ILE A 128 -6.79 0.64 -5.57
C ILE A 128 -6.30 -0.45 -4.60
N GLY A 129 -7.13 -0.83 -3.64
CA GLY A 129 -6.77 -1.86 -2.66
C GLY A 129 -7.02 -3.28 -3.14
N GLY A 130 -7.75 -3.50 -4.24
CA GLY A 130 -8.18 -4.82 -4.66
C GLY A 130 -9.06 -5.51 -3.61
N TRP A 131 -10.11 -4.83 -3.16
CA TRP A 131 -11.10 -5.39 -2.23
C TRP A 131 -12.37 -5.80 -2.96
N ASP A 132 -12.56 -7.09 -3.09
CA ASP A 132 -13.77 -7.70 -3.66
C ASP A 132 -14.93 -7.78 -2.64
N SER A 133 -14.61 -7.95 -1.35
CA SER A 133 -15.62 -8.08 -0.31
C SER A 133 -15.95 -6.77 0.41
N LYS A 134 -17.12 -6.74 1.07
CA LYS A 134 -17.57 -5.64 1.97
C LYS A 134 -16.67 -5.48 3.20
N ALA A 135 -15.62 -6.30 3.39
CA ALA A 135 -14.72 -6.22 4.55
C ALA A 135 -14.07 -4.84 4.72
N VAL A 136 -13.76 -4.15 3.61
CA VAL A 136 -13.23 -2.78 3.67
C VAL A 136 -14.20 -1.81 4.36
N MET A 137 -15.52 -2.03 4.24
CA MET A 137 -16.51 -1.19 4.90
C MET A 137 -16.47 -1.32 6.41
N LEU A 138 -16.17 -2.50 6.96
CA LEU A 138 -16.02 -2.67 8.41
C LEU A 138 -14.86 -1.82 8.94
N TYR A 139 -13.76 -1.73 8.20
CA TYR A 139 -12.59 -0.94 8.59
C TYR A 139 -12.80 0.57 8.42
N LEU A 140 -13.57 1.00 7.42
CA LEU A 140 -13.78 2.41 7.12
C LEU A 140 -14.94 3.03 7.90
N ARG A 141 -15.97 2.24 8.28
CA ARG A 141 -17.13 2.73 9.04
C ARG A 141 -16.77 3.37 10.39
N SER A 142 -15.69 2.93 11.05
CA SER A 142 -15.24 3.51 12.32
C SER A 142 -14.60 4.90 12.17
N VAL A 143 -14.26 5.31 10.95
CA VAL A 143 -13.60 6.60 10.67
C VAL A 143 -14.61 7.60 10.06
N GLY A 144 -15.67 7.10 9.43
CA GLY A 144 -16.70 7.93 8.77
C GLY A 144 -17.80 8.48 9.68
N THR A 145 -17.76 8.25 10.99
CA THR A 145 -18.85 8.63 11.93
C THR A 145 -18.90 10.11 12.34
N THR A 146 -18.20 11.02 11.65
CA THR A 146 -18.28 12.45 12.00
C THR A 146 -18.24 13.37 10.77
N GLU A 147 -19.18 13.23 9.85
CA GLU A 147 -19.57 14.37 9.01
C GLU A 147 -20.88 14.98 9.54
N LEU A 148 -20.77 15.79 10.61
CA LEU A 148 -21.84 16.65 11.17
C LEU A 148 -22.38 17.72 10.19
N LYS A 149 -22.15 17.56 8.89
CA LYS A 149 -22.49 18.54 7.83
C LYS A 149 -23.18 17.90 6.63
N ILE A 150 -23.52 16.60 6.69
CA ILE A 150 -24.22 15.91 5.59
C ILE A 150 -25.58 16.57 5.32
N SER A 151 -26.36 16.87 6.36
CA SER A 151 -27.62 17.60 6.22
C SER A 151 -27.46 18.97 5.56
N ARG A 152 -26.38 19.72 5.86
CA ARG A 152 -26.07 21.00 5.19
C ARG A 152 -25.71 20.81 3.72
N ARG A 153 -24.90 19.82 3.37
CA ARG A 153 -24.55 19.50 1.97
C ARG A 153 -25.75 19.01 1.16
N MET A 154 -26.72 18.39 1.81
CA MET A 154 -27.97 17.94 1.19
C MET A 154 -29.07 19.00 1.18
N GLY A 155 -28.83 20.19 1.75
CA GLY A 155 -29.83 21.28 1.80
C GLY A 155 -30.90 21.14 2.89
N PHE A 156 -30.71 20.26 3.88
CA PHE A 156 -31.65 20.03 4.99
C PHE A 156 -31.41 20.91 6.23
N ALA A 157 -30.51 21.89 6.16
CA ALA A 157 -30.31 22.85 7.24
C ALA A 157 -30.46 24.26 6.66
N ASN A 158 -31.61 24.87 6.95
CA ASN A 158 -31.82 26.32 6.85
C ASN A 158 -30.93 27.05 7.85
#